data_AF-A0A6J6RBQ6-F1
#
_entry.id   AF-A0A6J6RBQ6-F1
#
_cell.length_a   1.000
_cell.length_b   1.000
_cell.length_c   1.000
_cell.angle_alpha   90.00
_cell.angle_beta   90.00
_cell.angle_gamma   90.00
#
_symmetry.space_group_name_H-M   'P 1'
#
loop_
_entity.id
_entity.type
_entity.pdbx_description
1 polymer ?
#
loop_
_entity_poly.entity_id
_entity_poly.type
_entity_poly.pdbx_seq_one_letter_code
_entity_poly.pdbx_strand_id
1 'polypeptide(L)'
;MNSFRTSGDTMAALARYDDLAVDGLPLEFLQNKEPKLLKSDLSPVSYPKDPELEWCPPGHGDLYTALRGTGLLDRLIAAGYERVFVSNSDNLGAVPDARVAGWFAASGAPFAIEAVRRTASDRKGGHFARRKNDGRIVLRETAQTLDADKAALADLDRHRYCSTNNLWFDLAAMKHVLDQRDGILGLPMIRNIKHVDPGDPSTPEVVQVETAMGAAIEIFDGSTLIEVGRDRFVPVKTTNDLLVLRSDVYELGGDFVLDQACDEIPFVDLDTDHYKLVGEFDKRFPDGAPSLRKATSFTVDGDWTFGRGVQVLGEVELASTSAQRVAGEAVLTGETGA
;
A
#
# COMPACT_ATOMS: atom_id res chain seq x y z
N MET A 1 -3.70 -11.17 -6.53
CA MET A 1 -5.11 -11.07 -6.09
C MET A 1 -5.70 -9.86 -6.78
N ASN A 2 -6.69 -10.06 -7.65
CA ASN A 2 -7.33 -8.96 -8.37
C ASN A 2 -8.78 -8.78 -7.91
N SER A 3 -9.33 -7.61 -8.20
CA SER A 3 -10.75 -7.30 -8.05
C SER A 3 -11.43 -7.27 -9.41
N PHE A 4 -12.76 -7.22 -9.41
CA PHE A 4 -13.54 -6.96 -10.63
C PHE A 4 -13.19 -5.62 -11.31
N ARG A 5 -12.57 -4.66 -10.60
CA ARG A 5 -12.11 -3.38 -11.14
C ARG A 5 -10.70 -3.42 -11.72
N THR A 6 -9.90 -4.43 -11.39
CA THR A 6 -8.47 -4.47 -11.73
C THR A 6 -8.07 -5.68 -12.58
N SER A 7 -8.91 -6.71 -12.64
CA SER A 7 -8.63 -7.96 -13.34
C SER A 7 -8.32 -7.75 -14.82
N GLY A 8 -9.21 -7.10 -15.57
CA GLY A 8 -9.07 -6.92 -17.02
C GLY A 8 -7.76 -6.22 -17.40
N ASP A 9 -7.50 -5.06 -16.80
CA ASP A 9 -6.30 -4.28 -17.07
C ASP A 9 -5.02 -5.01 -16.65
N THR A 10 -5.05 -5.71 -15.52
CA THR A 10 -3.91 -6.52 -15.05
C THR A 10 -3.61 -7.65 -16.03
N MET A 11 -4.61 -8.43 -16.42
CA MET A 11 -4.40 -9.56 -17.33
C MET A 11 -3.99 -9.10 -18.72
N ALA A 12 -4.49 -7.96 -19.21
CA ALA A 12 -4.03 -7.36 -20.46
C ALA A 12 -2.56 -6.92 -20.38
N ALA A 13 -2.13 -6.32 -19.26
CA ALA A 13 -0.74 -5.91 -19.05
C ALA A 13 0.22 -7.11 -18.92
N LEU A 14 -0.25 -8.22 -18.33
CA LEU A 14 0.55 -9.43 -18.14
C LEU A 14 0.60 -10.33 -19.39
N ALA A 15 -0.29 -10.15 -20.38
CA ALA A 15 -0.38 -10.98 -21.57
C ALA A 15 0.89 -11.02 -22.44
N ARG A 16 1.83 -10.09 -22.23
CA ARG A 16 3.13 -10.03 -22.92
C ARG A 16 4.20 -10.95 -22.32
N TYR A 17 3.92 -11.60 -21.19
CA TYR A 17 4.88 -12.46 -20.49
C TYR A 17 4.41 -13.92 -20.55
N ASP A 18 4.99 -14.68 -21.47
CA ASP A 18 4.62 -16.08 -21.70
C ASP A 18 5.13 -17.04 -20.61
N ASP A 19 6.10 -16.58 -19.79
CA ASP A 19 6.84 -17.37 -18.80
C ASP A 19 6.41 -17.12 -17.34
N LEU A 20 5.41 -16.26 -17.10
CA LEU A 20 4.89 -16.02 -15.74
C LEU A 20 4.08 -17.20 -15.19
N ALA A 21 3.46 -17.99 -16.06
CA ALA A 21 2.55 -19.04 -15.64
C ALA A 21 3.31 -20.16 -14.93
N VAL A 22 2.81 -20.54 -13.75
CA VAL A 22 3.29 -21.72 -13.02
C VAL A 22 2.32 -22.87 -13.28
N ASP A 23 2.82 -23.99 -13.78
CA ASP A 23 1.99 -25.16 -14.10
C ASP A 23 1.10 -25.57 -12.91
N GLY A 24 -0.19 -25.73 -13.17
CA GLY A 24 -1.19 -26.13 -12.17
C GLY A 24 -1.67 -25.01 -11.24
N LEU A 25 -1.10 -23.80 -11.32
CA LEU A 25 -1.52 -22.65 -10.53
C LEU A 25 -2.02 -21.51 -11.43
N PRO A 26 -3.09 -20.81 -11.04
CA PRO A 26 -3.58 -19.69 -11.83
C PRO A 26 -2.70 -18.45 -11.60
N LEU A 27 -2.47 -17.67 -12.66
CA LEU A 27 -1.82 -16.34 -12.57
C LEU A 27 -2.64 -15.35 -11.72
N GLU A 28 -3.95 -15.53 -11.73
CA GLU A 28 -4.89 -14.67 -11.03
C GLU A 28 -5.82 -15.49 -10.14
N PHE A 29 -6.16 -14.93 -9.00
CA PHE A 29 -7.41 -15.26 -8.31
C PHE A 29 -8.12 -13.96 -7.95
N LEU A 30 -9.44 -14.03 -7.98
CA LEU A 30 -10.31 -12.90 -7.69
C LEU A 30 -10.64 -12.88 -6.20
N GLN A 31 -10.55 -11.69 -5.61
CA GLN A 31 -11.16 -11.42 -4.31
C GLN A 31 -12.68 -11.29 -4.46
N ASN A 32 -13.39 -11.36 -3.33
CA ASN A 32 -14.83 -11.18 -3.26
C ASN A 32 -15.23 -9.72 -3.54
N LYS A 33 -16.54 -9.51 -3.69
CA LYS A 33 -17.17 -8.19 -3.72
C LYS A 33 -18.38 -8.18 -2.80
N GLU A 34 -18.68 -7.02 -2.23
CA GLU A 34 -19.81 -6.80 -1.33
C GLU A 34 -20.60 -5.54 -1.74
N PRO A 35 -21.89 -5.45 -1.40
CA PRO A 35 -22.66 -4.24 -1.66
C PRO A 35 -22.22 -3.11 -0.74
N LYS A 36 -22.13 -1.90 -1.29
CA LYS A 36 -22.06 -0.68 -0.48
C LYS A 36 -23.39 -0.48 0.22
N LEU A 37 -23.37 -0.13 1.51
CA LEU A 37 -24.57 0.01 2.32
C LEU A 37 -24.89 1.49 2.53
N LEU A 38 -26.12 1.94 2.38
CA LEU A 38 -26.50 3.32 2.70
C LEU A 38 -26.17 3.64 4.16
N LYS A 39 -25.52 4.78 4.41
CA LYS A 39 -25.16 5.20 5.77
C LYS A 39 -26.40 5.42 6.66
N SER A 40 -27.55 5.73 6.05
CA SER A 40 -28.80 6.03 6.73
C SER A 40 -29.44 4.83 7.41
N ASP A 41 -29.43 3.65 6.77
CA ASP A 41 -30.20 2.49 7.20
C ASP A 41 -29.49 1.14 7.00
N LEU A 42 -28.27 1.17 6.45
CA LEU A 42 -27.45 -0.01 6.12
C LEU A 42 -28.06 -0.94 5.07
N SER A 43 -29.05 -0.50 4.31
CA SER A 43 -29.55 -1.25 3.15
C SER A 43 -28.56 -1.14 1.97
N PRO A 44 -28.45 -2.15 1.10
CA PRO A 44 -27.65 -2.03 -0.13
C PRO A 44 -28.08 -0.83 -0.96
N VAL A 45 -27.10 -0.02 -1.40
CA VAL A 45 -27.40 1.15 -2.23
C VAL A 45 -27.85 0.72 -3.62
N SER A 46 -28.79 1.47 -4.20
CA SER A 46 -29.11 1.39 -5.62
C SER A 46 -28.60 2.64 -6.33
N TYR A 47 -27.85 2.45 -7.41
CA TYR A 47 -27.29 3.49 -8.25
C TYR A 47 -27.41 3.11 -9.75
N PRO A 48 -28.62 3.21 -10.34
CA PRO A 48 -28.88 2.73 -11.70
C PRO A 48 -28.06 3.40 -12.82
N LYS A 49 -27.50 4.60 -12.56
CA LYS A 49 -26.64 5.32 -13.51
C LYS A 49 -25.34 4.55 -13.79
N ASP A 50 -24.82 3.86 -12.79
CA ASP A 50 -23.67 2.97 -12.90
C ASP A 50 -23.75 1.89 -11.80
N PRO A 51 -24.40 0.74 -12.09
CA PRO A 51 -24.60 -0.32 -11.12
C PRO A 51 -23.31 -0.92 -10.56
N GLU A 52 -22.17 -0.75 -11.24
CA GLU A 52 -20.89 -1.24 -10.70
C GLU A 52 -20.45 -0.44 -9.47
N LEU A 53 -20.91 0.81 -9.33
CA LEU A 53 -20.66 1.64 -8.15
C LEU A 53 -21.46 1.19 -6.93
N GLU A 54 -22.41 0.27 -7.07
CA GLU A 54 -23.12 -0.34 -5.94
C GLU A 54 -22.23 -1.34 -5.18
N TRP A 55 -21.09 -1.75 -5.75
CA TRP A 55 -20.21 -2.78 -5.21
C TRP A 55 -18.86 -2.21 -4.78
N CYS A 56 -18.28 -2.78 -3.72
CA CYS A 56 -16.92 -2.52 -3.30
C CYS A 56 -16.18 -3.83 -2.98
N PRO A 57 -14.85 -3.82 -3.04
CA PRO A 57 -14.05 -4.88 -2.45
C PRO A 57 -14.10 -4.82 -0.92
N PRO A 58 -14.16 -5.96 -0.20
CA PRO A 58 -14.23 -6.02 1.28
C PRO A 58 -12.87 -5.81 1.98
N GLY A 59 -11.99 -5.00 1.37
CA GLY A 59 -10.63 -4.77 1.84
C GLY A 59 -9.68 -5.94 1.57
N HIS A 60 -8.39 -5.70 1.74
CA HIS A 60 -7.34 -6.69 1.42
C HIS A 60 -7.30 -7.87 2.41
N GLY A 61 -7.96 -7.79 3.57
CA GLY A 61 -8.14 -8.93 4.48
C GLY A 61 -8.98 -10.08 3.91
N ASP A 62 -9.70 -9.84 2.82
CA ASP A 62 -10.42 -10.87 2.07
C ASP A 62 -9.51 -11.92 1.42
N LEU A 63 -8.20 -11.63 1.32
CA LEU A 63 -7.18 -12.55 0.84
C LEU A 63 -7.39 -13.99 1.34
N TYR A 64 -7.59 -14.17 2.64
CA TYR A 64 -7.68 -15.49 3.26
C TYR A 64 -8.97 -16.22 2.90
N THR A 65 -10.09 -15.48 2.90
CA THR A 65 -11.40 -15.99 2.49
C THR A 65 -11.39 -16.37 1.01
N ALA A 66 -10.83 -15.53 0.15
CA ALA A 66 -10.70 -15.76 -1.28
C ALA A 66 -9.77 -16.95 -1.59
N LEU A 67 -8.63 -17.07 -0.90
CA LEU A 67 -7.71 -18.22 -1.04
C LEU A 67 -8.42 -19.54 -0.76
N ARG A 68 -9.25 -19.60 0.29
CA ARG A 68 -10.05 -20.78 0.60
C ARG A 68 -11.20 -20.99 -0.39
N GLY A 69 -12.00 -19.95 -0.62
CA GLY A 69 -13.21 -20.04 -1.44
C GLY A 69 -12.93 -20.41 -2.91
N THR A 70 -11.78 -20.00 -3.44
CA THR A 70 -11.32 -20.38 -4.79
C THR A 70 -10.63 -21.74 -4.85
N GLY A 71 -10.42 -22.41 -3.70
CA GLY A 71 -9.61 -23.63 -3.60
C GLY A 71 -8.14 -23.43 -3.94
N LEU A 72 -7.64 -22.19 -4.04
CA LEU A 72 -6.24 -21.91 -4.32
C LEU A 72 -5.34 -22.34 -3.15
N LEU A 73 -5.82 -22.20 -1.91
CA LEU A 73 -5.12 -22.65 -0.72
C LEU A 73 -4.76 -24.15 -0.79
N ASP A 74 -5.74 -25.00 -1.09
CA ASP A 74 -5.52 -26.45 -1.21
C ASP A 74 -4.64 -26.80 -2.42
N ARG A 75 -4.77 -26.08 -3.53
CA ARG A 75 -3.93 -26.27 -4.72
C ARG A 75 -2.46 -25.94 -4.46
N LEU A 76 -2.18 -24.84 -3.75
CA LEU A 76 -0.82 -24.49 -3.34
C LEU A 76 -0.20 -25.58 -2.47
N ILE A 77 -0.94 -26.07 -1.47
CA ILE A 77 -0.48 -27.16 -0.59
C ILE A 77 -0.24 -28.44 -1.39
N ALA A 78 -1.16 -28.82 -2.28
CA ALA A 78 -1.04 -30.02 -3.11
C ALA A 78 0.14 -29.96 -4.08
N ALA A 79 0.51 -28.76 -4.54
CA ALA A 79 1.69 -28.51 -5.37
C ALA A 79 3.01 -28.47 -4.57
N GLY A 80 2.97 -28.66 -3.25
CA GLY A 80 4.15 -28.72 -2.39
C GLY A 80 4.65 -27.37 -1.90
N TYR A 81 3.88 -26.29 -2.09
CA TYR A 81 4.20 -25.02 -1.45
C TYR A 81 3.87 -25.09 0.04
N GLU A 82 4.76 -24.56 0.87
CA GLU A 82 4.59 -24.56 2.33
C GLU A 82 4.24 -23.17 2.88
N ARG A 83 4.74 -22.11 2.23
CA ARG A 83 4.70 -20.74 2.75
C ARG A 83 4.37 -19.76 1.64
N VAL A 84 3.72 -18.67 2.01
CA VAL A 84 3.36 -17.58 1.10
C VAL A 84 3.93 -16.28 1.62
N PHE A 85 4.51 -15.51 0.70
CA PHE A 85 4.82 -14.09 0.86
C PHE A 85 3.74 -13.26 0.17
N VAL A 86 3.23 -12.24 0.85
CA VAL A 86 2.26 -11.29 0.29
C VAL A 86 2.71 -9.88 0.56
N SER A 87 2.60 -9.00 -0.42
CA SER A 87 2.88 -7.57 -0.27
C SER A 87 1.84 -6.74 -1.00
N ASN A 88 1.82 -5.44 -0.71
CA ASN A 88 1.07 -4.51 -1.54
C ASN A 88 1.78 -4.33 -2.88
N SER A 89 1.01 -4.28 -3.97
CA SER A 89 1.57 -4.05 -5.32
C SER A 89 2.19 -2.66 -5.49
N ASP A 90 1.84 -1.70 -4.63
CA ASP A 90 2.41 -0.36 -4.60
C ASP A 90 3.59 -0.20 -3.63
N ASN A 91 4.01 -1.28 -2.94
CA ASN A 91 5.27 -1.33 -2.21
C ASN A 91 6.34 -1.95 -3.11
N LEU A 92 7.13 -1.11 -3.77
CA LEU A 92 8.11 -1.57 -4.76
C LEU A 92 9.41 -2.08 -4.13
N GLY A 93 9.59 -1.92 -2.81
CA GLY A 93 10.65 -2.58 -2.07
C GLY A 93 10.32 -4.03 -1.69
N ALA A 94 9.06 -4.45 -1.84
CA ALA A 94 8.62 -5.78 -1.42
C ALA A 94 8.92 -6.86 -2.45
N VAL A 95 10.13 -7.39 -2.39
CA VAL A 95 10.60 -8.46 -3.29
C VAL A 95 10.79 -9.79 -2.54
N PRO A 96 10.59 -10.96 -3.19
CA PRO A 96 10.93 -12.25 -2.59
C PRO A 96 12.41 -12.30 -2.17
N ASP A 97 12.68 -12.53 -0.88
CA ASP A 97 14.05 -12.61 -0.34
C ASP A 97 14.25 -13.94 0.38
N ALA A 98 15.24 -14.72 -0.07
CA ALA A 98 15.53 -16.06 0.46
C ALA A 98 16.00 -16.05 1.93
N ARG A 99 16.63 -14.98 2.39
CA ARG A 99 17.07 -14.82 3.79
C ARG A 99 15.86 -14.61 4.70
N VAL A 100 14.93 -13.76 4.28
CA VAL A 100 13.68 -13.52 5.02
C VAL A 100 12.81 -14.79 5.03
N ALA A 101 12.67 -15.45 3.88
CA ALA A 101 11.97 -16.72 3.77
C ALA A 101 12.60 -17.80 4.66
N GLY A 102 13.93 -17.92 4.65
CA GLY A 102 14.68 -18.86 5.48
C GLY A 102 14.55 -18.57 6.98
N TRP A 103 14.59 -17.29 7.38
CA TRP A 103 14.34 -16.89 8.76
C TRP A 103 12.91 -17.25 9.20
N PHE A 104 11.91 -16.93 8.37
CA PHE A 104 10.51 -17.24 8.68
C PHE A 104 10.31 -18.75 8.84
N ALA A 105 10.85 -19.54 7.91
CA ALA A 105 10.83 -21.00 7.99
C ALA A 105 11.49 -21.54 9.27
N ALA A 106 12.67 -21.02 9.64
CA ALA A 106 13.40 -21.45 10.83
C ALA A 106 12.73 -21.02 12.15
N SER A 107 11.94 -19.93 12.13
CA SER A 107 11.24 -19.43 13.32
C SER A 107 10.14 -20.36 13.82
N GLY A 108 9.57 -21.19 12.94
CA GLY A 108 8.38 -22.01 13.23
C GLY A 108 7.10 -21.21 13.45
N ALA A 109 7.12 -19.89 13.23
CA ALA A 109 5.95 -19.05 13.36
C ALA A 109 4.93 -19.35 12.25
N PRO A 110 3.63 -19.44 12.55
CA PRO A 110 2.59 -19.67 11.54
C PRO A 110 2.32 -18.43 10.69
N PHE A 111 2.63 -17.25 11.22
CA PHE A 111 2.36 -15.96 10.60
C PHE A 111 3.41 -14.94 11.05
N ALA A 112 3.90 -14.13 10.12
CA ALA A 112 4.80 -13.02 10.43
C ALA A 112 4.50 -11.80 9.54
N ILE A 113 4.84 -10.62 10.06
CA ILE A 113 4.80 -9.37 9.29
C ILE A 113 6.18 -8.74 9.31
N GLU A 114 6.69 -8.35 8.14
CA GLU A 114 7.88 -7.51 8.09
C GLU A 114 7.54 -6.12 8.63
N ALA A 115 8.33 -5.65 9.57
CA ALA A 115 8.12 -4.41 10.29
C ALA A 115 9.34 -3.50 10.11
N VAL A 116 9.10 -2.24 9.80
CA VAL A 116 10.15 -1.22 9.73
C VAL A 116 10.11 -0.32 10.95
N ARG A 117 11.25 0.27 11.30
CA ARG A 117 11.32 1.31 12.32
C ARG A 117 10.56 2.55 11.86
N ARG A 118 9.68 3.04 12.74
CA ARG A 118 8.92 4.27 12.51
C ARG A 118 9.83 5.49 12.58
N THR A 119 9.53 6.44 11.73
CA THR A 119 10.06 7.79 11.66
C THR A 119 8.93 8.79 11.88
N ALA A 120 9.27 10.07 12.01
CA ALA A 120 8.27 11.14 12.13
C ALA A 120 7.35 11.27 10.90
N SER A 121 7.75 10.70 9.75
CA SER A 121 6.97 10.68 8.52
C SER A 121 5.88 9.59 8.53
N ASP A 122 5.99 8.57 9.39
CA ASP A 122 5.02 7.47 9.50
C ASP A 122 3.82 7.85 10.39
N ARG A 123 3.07 8.86 9.91
CA ARG A 123 1.90 9.43 10.59
C ARG A 123 0.61 8.65 10.36
N LYS A 124 0.55 7.86 9.29
CA LYS A 124 -0.60 7.04 8.88
C LYS A 124 -0.17 5.59 8.67
N GLY A 125 -1.10 4.66 8.89
CA GLY A 125 -0.89 3.22 8.74
C GLY A 125 -1.07 2.47 10.06
N GLY A 126 -0.68 1.19 10.04
CA GLY A 126 -0.81 0.28 11.17
C GLY A 126 0.47 0.15 11.97
N HIS A 127 0.35 0.25 13.30
CA HIS A 127 1.43 0.02 14.25
C HIS A 127 1.15 -1.21 15.12
N PHE A 128 2.21 -1.80 15.65
CA PHE A 128 2.11 -2.98 16.49
C PHE A 128 1.94 -2.64 17.97
N ALA A 129 1.19 -3.48 18.67
CA ALA A 129 1.12 -3.52 20.11
C ALA A 129 1.04 -4.97 20.61
N ARG A 130 1.27 -5.19 21.90
CA ARG A 130 0.95 -6.46 22.56
C ARG A 130 -0.32 -6.29 23.37
N ARG A 131 -1.31 -7.14 23.10
CA ARG A 131 -2.58 -7.15 23.82
C ARG A 131 -2.36 -7.74 25.21
N LYS A 132 -2.81 -7.03 26.26
CA LYS A 132 -2.46 -7.36 27.66
C LYS A 132 -3.10 -8.66 28.16
N ASN A 133 -4.25 -9.05 27.64
CA ASN A 133 -5.01 -10.18 28.17
C ASN A 133 -4.46 -11.55 27.72
N ASP A 134 -3.82 -11.63 26.55
CA ASP A 134 -3.31 -12.87 25.96
C ASP A 134 -1.87 -12.76 25.43
N GLY A 135 -1.25 -11.58 25.51
CA GLY A 135 0.14 -11.34 25.09
C GLY A 135 0.34 -11.29 23.57
N ARG A 136 -0.73 -11.45 22.77
CA ARG A 136 -0.65 -11.53 21.31
C ARG A 136 -0.27 -10.20 20.69
N ILE A 137 0.42 -10.27 19.56
CA ILE A 137 0.70 -9.10 18.73
C ILE A 137 -0.61 -8.69 18.05
N VAL A 138 -0.93 -7.41 18.11
CA VAL A 138 -2.07 -6.82 17.41
C VAL A 138 -1.56 -5.72 16.49
N LEU A 139 -2.19 -5.61 15.32
CA LEU A 139 -2.03 -4.49 14.42
C LEU A 139 -3.17 -3.52 14.69
N ARG A 140 -2.85 -2.27 15.04
CA ARG A 140 -3.85 -1.22 15.23
C ARG A 140 -3.64 -0.17 14.16
N GLU A 141 -4.64 0.06 13.33
CA GLU A 141 -4.63 1.13 12.35
C GLU A 141 -4.75 2.50 13.02
N THR A 142 -4.24 3.54 12.34
CA THR A 142 -4.44 4.93 12.77
C THR A 142 -5.93 5.25 12.92
N ALA A 143 -6.78 4.74 12.02
CA ALA A 143 -8.24 4.90 12.07
C ALA A 143 -8.91 4.18 13.26
N GLN A 144 -8.24 3.21 13.86
CA GLN A 144 -8.70 2.47 15.04
C GLN A 144 -8.13 3.07 16.35
N THR A 145 -7.35 4.14 16.26
CA THR A 145 -6.73 4.79 17.43
C THR A 145 -7.64 5.89 17.97
N LEU A 146 -8.04 5.76 19.24
CA LEU A 146 -8.84 6.77 19.94
C LEU A 146 -8.07 8.10 20.05
N ASP A 147 -8.79 9.22 20.10
CA ASP A 147 -8.17 10.55 20.23
C ASP A 147 -7.25 10.67 21.45
N ALA A 148 -7.65 10.08 22.58
CA ALA A 148 -6.87 10.05 23.81
C ALA A 148 -5.54 9.28 23.68
N ASP A 149 -5.46 8.36 22.71
CA ASP A 149 -4.28 7.51 22.49
C ASP A 149 -3.33 8.08 21.42
N LYS A 150 -3.71 9.15 20.71
CA LYS A 150 -2.91 9.73 19.61
C LYS A 150 -1.52 10.17 20.06
N ALA A 151 -1.42 10.80 21.23
CA ALA A 151 -0.12 11.21 21.78
C ALA A 151 0.79 10.01 22.06
N ALA A 152 0.23 8.93 22.61
CA ALA A 152 0.97 7.70 22.84
C ALA A 152 1.39 7.03 21.53
N LEU A 153 0.56 7.08 20.48
CA LEU A 153 0.92 6.58 19.15
C LEU A 153 2.03 7.41 18.49
N ALA A 154 2.04 8.73 18.70
CA ALA A 154 3.09 9.60 18.17
C ALA A 154 4.47 9.34 18.81
N ASP A 155 4.51 8.75 19.99
CA ASP A 155 5.74 8.35 20.68
C ASP A 155 6.43 7.17 19.95
N LEU A 156 7.53 7.49 19.25
CA LEU A 156 8.35 6.55 18.48
C LEU A 156 9.16 5.59 19.36
N ASP A 157 9.44 5.94 20.63
CA ASP A 157 10.12 5.05 21.57
C ASP A 157 9.17 4.00 22.14
N ARG A 158 7.88 4.33 22.21
CA ARG A 158 6.81 3.42 22.65
C ARG A 158 6.33 2.51 21.54
N HIS A 159 5.87 3.08 20.42
CA HIS A 159 5.43 2.32 19.26
C HIS A 159 6.50 2.44 18.17
N ARG A 160 7.51 1.58 18.25
CA ARG A 160 8.74 1.66 17.43
C ARG A 160 8.57 1.17 15.99
N TYR A 161 7.57 0.34 15.75
CA TYR A 161 7.45 -0.43 14.50
C TYR A 161 6.09 -0.19 13.84
N CYS A 162 6.11 -0.03 12.52
CA CYS A 162 4.91 -0.03 11.68
C CYS A 162 4.94 -1.22 10.72
N SER A 163 3.75 -1.62 10.29
CA SER A 163 3.57 -2.69 9.31
C SER A 163 3.95 -2.20 7.92
N THR A 164 4.75 -3.01 7.23
CA THR A 164 5.00 -2.83 5.78
C THR A 164 3.87 -3.38 4.92
N ASN A 165 2.97 -4.16 5.52
CA ASN A 165 2.03 -5.06 4.86
C ASN A 165 2.71 -6.17 4.02
N ASN A 166 4.02 -6.40 4.22
CA ASN A 166 4.71 -7.60 3.73
C ASN A 166 4.46 -8.72 4.75
N LEU A 167 3.65 -9.70 4.38
CA LEU A 167 3.21 -10.80 5.23
C LEU A 167 3.86 -12.10 4.80
N TRP A 168 4.10 -12.95 5.79
CA TRP A 168 4.52 -14.33 5.61
C TRP A 168 3.57 -15.23 6.37
N PHE A 169 3.08 -16.30 5.76
CA PHE A 169 2.28 -17.30 6.48
C PHE A 169 2.52 -18.72 6.00
N ASP A 170 2.39 -19.65 6.93
CA ASP A 170 2.40 -21.08 6.68
C ASP A 170 1.03 -21.52 6.15
N LEU A 171 1.03 -22.23 5.02
CA LEU A 171 -0.19 -22.63 4.32
C LEU A 171 -0.99 -23.65 5.13
N ALA A 172 -0.32 -24.59 5.79
CA ALA A 172 -0.98 -25.62 6.59
C ALA A 172 -1.60 -25.01 7.86
N ALA A 173 -0.90 -24.10 8.54
CA ALA A 173 -1.42 -23.37 9.69
C ALA A 173 -2.61 -22.48 9.31
N MET A 174 -2.52 -21.76 8.19
CA MET A 174 -3.61 -20.95 7.66
C MET A 174 -4.84 -21.81 7.36
N LYS A 175 -4.65 -22.94 6.65
CA LYS A 175 -5.72 -23.90 6.37
C LYS A 175 -6.35 -24.43 7.65
N HIS A 176 -5.55 -24.85 8.61
CA HIS A 176 -6.04 -25.39 9.89
C HIS A 176 -6.92 -24.38 10.63
N VAL A 177 -6.48 -23.12 10.75
CA VAL A 177 -7.23 -22.08 11.44
C VAL A 177 -8.51 -21.72 10.69
N LEU A 178 -8.45 -21.61 9.36
CA LEU A 178 -9.64 -21.40 8.54
C LEU A 178 -10.65 -22.53 8.74
N ASP A 179 -10.20 -23.79 8.65
CA ASP A 179 -11.05 -24.98 8.79
C ASP A 179 -11.71 -25.03 10.18
N GLN A 180 -10.98 -24.69 11.25
CA GLN A 180 -11.53 -24.58 12.61
C GLN A 180 -12.57 -23.47 12.78
N ARG A 181 -12.52 -22.44 11.93
CA ARG A 181 -13.40 -21.26 12.01
C ARG A 181 -14.42 -21.20 10.88
N ASP A 182 -14.71 -22.34 10.24
CA ASP A 182 -15.68 -22.45 9.15
C ASP A 182 -15.48 -21.41 8.02
N GLY A 183 -14.22 -21.02 7.78
CA GLY A 183 -13.84 -20.11 6.70
C GLY A 183 -13.81 -18.64 7.09
N ILE A 184 -14.15 -18.33 8.34
CA ILE A 184 -14.26 -16.96 8.85
C ILE A 184 -13.13 -16.71 9.85
N LEU A 185 -12.03 -16.08 9.42
CA LEU A 185 -10.92 -15.77 10.34
C LEU A 185 -11.34 -14.87 11.51
N GLY A 186 -12.41 -14.09 11.36
CA GLY A 186 -12.86 -13.17 12.40
C GLY A 186 -11.94 -11.96 12.55
N LEU A 187 -11.48 -11.41 11.42
CA LEU A 187 -10.68 -10.18 11.40
C LEU A 187 -11.53 -8.99 11.88
N PRO A 188 -10.94 -8.00 12.56
CA PRO A 188 -11.64 -6.79 12.96
C PRO A 188 -12.17 -6.03 11.74
N MET A 189 -13.46 -5.70 11.77
CA MET A 189 -14.10 -4.91 10.72
C MET A 189 -13.66 -3.44 10.79
N ILE A 190 -13.47 -2.85 9.62
CA ILE A 190 -13.20 -1.44 9.38
C ILE A 190 -14.42 -0.86 8.69
N ARG A 191 -15.01 0.17 9.29
CA ARG A 191 -16.17 0.87 8.74
C ARG A 191 -15.70 2.13 8.01
N ASN A 192 -15.68 2.11 6.69
CA ASN A 192 -15.33 3.26 5.86
C ASN A 192 -16.57 3.97 5.34
N ILE A 193 -16.67 5.28 5.60
CA ILE A 193 -17.72 6.14 5.03
C ILE A 193 -17.17 6.76 3.75
N LYS A 194 -17.91 6.60 2.65
CA LYS A 194 -17.59 7.12 1.32
C LYS A 194 -18.87 7.63 0.66
N HIS A 195 -18.74 8.29 -0.49
CA HIS A 195 -19.85 8.53 -1.39
C HIS A 195 -20.02 7.34 -2.34
N VAL A 196 -21.23 7.11 -2.86
CA VAL A 196 -21.50 6.03 -3.84
C VAL A 196 -20.54 6.13 -5.01
N ASP A 197 -20.46 7.33 -5.59
CA ASP A 197 -19.44 7.71 -6.55
C ASP A 197 -18.33 8.47 -5.80
N PRO A 198 -17.11 7.91 -5.69
CA PRO A 198 -15.99 8.58 -5.02
C PRO A 198 -15.57 9.90 -5.67
N GLY A 199 -15.90 10.11 -6.94
CA GLY A 199 -15.62 11.35 -7.69
C GLY A 199 -16.71 12.42 -7.58
N ASP A 200 -17.88 12.08 -7.03
CA ASP A 200 -19.02 12.98 -6.92
C ASP A 200 -19.55 13.04 -5.47
N PRO A 201 -19.16 14.07 -4.68
CA PRO A 201 -19.57 14.21 -3.29
C PRO A 201 -21.07 14.58 -3.13
N SER A 202 -21.80 14.85 -4.22
CA SER A 202 -23.25 15.03 -4.15
C SER A 202 -24.02 13.71 -4.05
N THR A 203 -23.37 12.57 -4.34
CA THR A 203 -24.00 11.26 -4.24
C THR A 203 -24.19 10.81 -2.77
N PRO A 204 -25.12 9.89 -2.47
CA PRO A 204 -25.37 9.45 -1.10
C PRO A 204 -24.13 8.92 -0.39
N GLU A 205 -24.04 9.14 0.92
CA GLU A 205 -23.04 8.49 1.75
C GLU A 205 -23.36 7.01 1.95
N VAL A 206 -22.33 6.18 1.82
CA VAL A 206 -22.37 4.74 1.99
C VAL A 206 -21.28 4.27 2.94
N VAL A 207 -21.52 3.11 3.53
CA VAL A 207 -20.60 2.32 4.34
C VAL A 207 -20.04 1.20 3.47
N GLN A 208 -18.71 1.06 3.50
CA GLN A 208 -17.97 -0.09 2.99
C GLN A 208 -17.39 -0.83 4.20
N VAL A 209 -17.54 -2.16 4.24
CA VAL A 209 -17.13 -3.00 5.38
C VAL A 209 -15.86 -3.75 4.99
N GLU A 210 -14.73 -3.25 5.48
CA GLU A 210 -13.44 -3.79 5.08
C GLU A 210 -12.78 -4.58 6.20
N THR A 211 -11.83 -5.43 5.83
CA THR A 211 -10.86 -6.01 6.77
C THR A 211 -9.44 -5.79 6.25
N ALA A 212 -8.48 -5.71 7.18
CA ALA A 212 -7.07 -5.55 6.83
C ALA A 212 -6.33 -6.89 6.98
N MET A 213 -5.58 -7.29 5.94
CA MET A 213 -4.84 -8.56 5.93
C MET A 213 -3.86 -8.69 7.09
N GLY A 214 -3.17 -7.60 7.45
CA GLY A 214 -2.23 -7.60 8.57
C GLY A 214 -2.88 -7.86 9.93
N ALA A 215 -4.19 -7.67 10.07
CA ALA A 215 -4.89 -7.99 11.32
C ALA A 215 -4.86 -9.50 11.65
N ALA A 216 -4.61 -10.36 10.65
CA ALA A 216 -4.47 -11.80 10.88
C ALA A 216 -3.34 -12.17 11.87
N ILE A 217 -2.37 -11.27 12.09
CA ILE A 217 -1.30 -11.48 13.09
C ILE A 217 -1.84 -11.79 14.49
N GLU A 218 -3.02 -11.29 14.85
CA GLU A 218 -3.62 -11.51 16.17
C GLU A 218 -4.35 -12.85 16.31
N ILE A 219 -4.57 -13.54 15.19
CA ILE A 219 -5.35 -14.77 15.13
C ILE A 219 -4.50 -15.97 15.54
N PHE A 220 -3.26 -16.02 15.07
CA PHE A 220 -2.35 -17.14 15.30
C PHE A 220 -1.59 -16.97 16.60
N ASP A 221 -1.52 -18.04 17.39
CA ASP A 221 -0.56 -18.10 18.49
C ASP A 221 0.85 -18.31 17.93
N GLY A 222 1.85 -17.68 18.55
CA GLY A 222 3.23 -17.71 18.04
C GLY A 222 3.51 -16.81 16.82
N SER A 223 2.56 -15.95 16.41
CA SER A 223 2.84 -14.90 15.41
C SER A 223 4.03 -14.03 15.82
N THR A 224 4.84 -13.62 14.85
CA THR A 224 6.03 -12.80 15.10
C THR A 224 6.13 -11.60 14.16
N LEU A 225 7.07 -10.71 14.44
CA LEU A 225 7.48 -9.62 13.54
C LEU A 225 8.89 -9.90 13.03
N ILE A 226 9.15 -9.52 11.78
CA ILE A 226 10.49 -9.55 11.19
C ILE A 226 10.95 -8.10 11.04
N GLU A 227 11.91 -7.65 11.84
CA GLU A 227 12.48 -6.32 11.63
C GLU A 227 13.26 -6.32 10.31
N VAL A 228 12.87 -5.46 9.38
CA VAL A 228 13.53 -5.29 8.08
C VAL A 228 14.00 -3.85 7.87
N GLY A 229 14.94 -3.68 6.94
CA GLY A 229 15.34 -2.36 6.50
C GLY A 229 14.26 -1.66 5.68
N ARG A 230 14.39 -0.32 5.54
CA ARG A 230 13.44 0.51 4.79
C ARG A 230 13.46 0.22 3.28
N ASP A 231 14.54 -0.36 2.77
CA ASP A 231 14.66 -0.88 1.41
C ASP A 231 13.51 -1.84 1.03
N ARG A 232 12.90 -2.51 2.02
CA ARG A 232 11.75 -3.40 1.80
C ARG A 232 10.38 -2.72 1.90
N PHE A 233 10.37 -1.41 2.11
CA PHE A 233 9.16 -0.60 2.29
C PHE A 233 9.26 0.74 1.56
N VAL A 234 9.00 0.68 0.25
CA VAL A 234 8.94 1.82 -0.67
C VAL A 234 7.51 1.97 -1.20
N PRO A 235 6.55 2.44 -0.37
CA PRO A 235 5.16 2.60 -0.77
C PRO A 235 4.93 3.86 -1.63
N VAL A 236 4.06 3.75 -2.63
CA VAL A 236 3.59 4.90 -3.44
C VAL A 236 2.12 5.17 -3.14
N LYS A 237 1.82 6.17 -2.31
CA LYS A 237 0.44 6.48 -1.88
C LYS A 237 -0.09 7.79 -2.45
N THR A 238 0.82 8.69 -2.80
CA THR A 238 0.53 10.03 -3.30
C THR A 238 1.35 10.34 -4.54
N THR A 239 1.01 11.41 -5.24
CA THR A 239 1.81 11.91 -6.36
C THR A 239 3.15 12.49 -5.91
N ASN A 240 3.29 12.88 -4.63
CA ASN A 240 4.58 13.23 -4.04
C ASN A 240 5.51 12.00 -4.05
N ASP A 241 5.02 10.85 -3.55
CA ASP A 241 5.78 9.58 -3.57
C ASP A 241 6.10 9.14 -5.00
N LEU A 242 5.14 9.33 -5.92
CA LEU A 242 5.32 9.00 -7.34
C LEU A 242 6.39 9.86 -8.00
N LEU A 243 6.50 11.14 -7.64
CA LEU A 243 7.54 12.02 -8.15
C LEU A 243 8.93 11.55 -7.71
N VAL A 244 9.08 11.22 -6.43
CA VAL A 244 10.33 10.65 -5.90
C VAL A 244 10.66 9.36 -6.64
N LEU A 245 9.71 8.45 -6.80
CA LEU A 245 9.92 7.18 -7.50
C LEU A 245 10.33 7.38 -8.98
N ARG A 246 9.68 8.30 -9.70
CA ARG A 246 9.96 8.56 -11.11
C ARG A 246 11.24 9.38 -11.34
N SER A 247 11.78 10.00 -10.29
CA SER A 247 13.05 10.72 -10.33
C SER A 247 14.24 9.76 -10.29
N ASP A 248 15.45 10.32 -10.18
CA ASP A 248 16.70 9.58 -10.05
C ASP A 248 17.08 9.26 -8.58
N VAL A 249 16.13 9.36 -7.65
CA VAL A 249 16.28 8.95 -6.23
C VAL A 249 16.33 7.43 -6.09
N TYR A 250 15.67 6.70 -6.98
CA TYR A 250 15.74 5.23 -7.04
C TYR A 250 16.30 4.78 -8.38
N GLU A 251 17.07 3.69 -8.34
CA GLU A 251 17.56 2.98 -9.51
C GLU A 251 17.01 1.56 -9.52
N LEU A 252 16.70 1.02 -10.71
CA LEU A 252 16.31 -0.38 -10.83
C LEU A 252 17.58 -1.23 -10.99
N GLY A 253 17.87 -2.04 -9.98
CA GLY A 253 18.97 -3.00 -9.98
C GLY A 253 18.82 -4.07 -11.07
N GLY A 254 19.93 -4.75 -11.38
CA GLY A 254 19.94 -5.83 -12.38
C GLY A 254 19.10 -7.06 -11.99
N ASP A 255 18.72 -7.15 -10.72
CA ASP A 255 17.80 -8.13 -10.13
C ASP A 255 16.35 -7.63 -10.08
N PHE A 256 16.05 -6.48 -10.71
CA PHE A 256 14.75 -5.83 -10.74
C PHE A 256 14.24 -5.36 -9.37
N VAL A 257 15.15 -5.15 -8.41
CA VAL A 257 14.86 -4.52 -7.12
C VAL A 257 15.14 -3.02 -7.23
N LEU A 258 14.33 -2.18 -6.58
CA LEU A 258 14.62 -0.74 -6.49
C LEU A 258 15.63 -0.46 -5.39
N ASP A 259 16.76 0.11 -5.79
CA ASP A 259 17.81 0.55 -4.89
C ASP A 259 17.72 2.07 -4.69
N GLN A 260 17.87 2.51 -3.44
CA GLN A 260 18.00 3.92 -3.12
C GLN A 260 19.34 4.45 -3.63
N ALA A 261 19.31 5.49 -4.45
CA ALA A 261 20.48 6.01 -5.17
C ALA A 261 21.08 7.31 -4.57
N CYS A 262 20.51 7.77 -3.44
CA CYS A 262 20.96 8.89 -2.62
C CYS A 262 21.08 8.47 -1.14
N ASP A 263 21.72 9.28 -0.30
CA ASP A 263 21.87 8.98 1.14
C ASP A 263 20.56 9.19 1.91
N GLU A 264 19.82 10.26 1.57
CA GLU A 264 18.55 10.63 2.17
C GLU A 264 17.50 10.87 1.08
N ILE A 265 16.28 10.35 1.30
CA ILE A 265 15.16 10.55 0.38
C ILE A 265 14.65 11.99 0.58
N PRO A 266 14.54 12.81 -0.49
CA PRO A 266 14.09 14.19 -0.38
C PRO A 266 12.63 14.27 0.08
N PHE A 267 12.31 15.30 0.86
CA PHE A 267 10.93 15.64 1.15
C PHE A 267 10.27 16.30 -0.07
N VAL A 268 9.14 15.78 -0.54
CA VAL A 268 8.39 16.35 -1.67
C VAL A 268 7.00 16.77 -1.21
N ASP A 269 6.61 17.99 -1.52
CA ASP A 269 5.26 18.52 -1.29
C ASP A 269 4.73 19.23 -2.54
N LEU A 270 3.66 18.68 -3.11
CA LEU A 270 3.04 19.19 -4.34
C LEU A 270 1.64 19.69 -4.02
N ASP A 271 1.31 20.87 -4.54
CA ASP A 271 -0.01 21.48 -4.39
C ASP A 271 -1.15 20.52 -4.78
N THR A 272 -2.02 20.21 -3.82
CA THR A 272 -3.09 19.25 -4.03
C THR A 272 -4.14 19.72 -5.04
N ASP A 273 -4.24 21.02 -5.31
CA ASP A 273 -5.18 21.56 -6.29
C ASP A 273 -4.73 21.27 -7.74
N HIS A 274 -3.43 21.04 -7.95
CA HIS A 274 -2.84 20.82 -9.27
C HIS A 274 -2.26 19.42 -9.48
N TYR A 275 -1.72 18.78 -8.44
CA TYR A 275 -0.95 17.54 -8.59
C TYR A 275 -1.59 16.30 -7.96
N LYS A 276 -2.73 16.43 -7.26
CA LYS A 276 -3.33 15.30 -6.52
C LYS A 276 -3.76 14.14 -7.41
N LEU A 277 -4.28 14.42 -8.60
CA LEU A 277 -4.74 13.40 -9.55
C LEU A 277 -3.63 13.08 -10.55
N VAL A 278 -3.37 11.79 -10.77
CA VAL A 278 -2.28 11.32 -11.66
C VAL A 278 -2.36 11.95 -13.05
N GLY A 279 -3.57 12.07 -13.63
CA GLY A 279 -3.74 12.71 -14.94
C GLY A 279 -3.39 14.20 -14.97
N GLU A 280 -3.57 14.93 -13.86
CA GLU A 280 -3.13 16.33 -13.78
C GLU A 280 -1.63 16.44 -13.49
N PHE A 281 -1.11 15.55 -12.63
CA PHE A 281 0.32 15.39 -12.37
C PHE A 281 1.11 15.13 -13.66
N ASP A 282 0.68 14.17 -14.48
CA ASP A 282 1.37 13.82 -15.73
C ASP A 282 1.43 14.99 -16.73
N LYS A 283 0.44 15.89 -16.73
CA LYS A 283 0.47 17.11 -17.57
C LYS A 283 1.54 18.10 -17.14
N ARG A 284 1.92 18.13 -15.86
CA ARG A 284 2.96 19.04 -15.31
C ARG A 284 4.36 18.46 -15.43
N PHE A 285 4.49 17.16 -15.63
CA PHE A 285 5.75 16.46 -15.91
C PHE A 285 5.74 15.79 -17.30
N PRO A 286 5.45 16.54 -18.39
CA PRO A 286 5.24 15.97 -19.72
C PRO A 286 6.51 15.30 -20.30
N ASP A 287 7.68 15.69 -19.80
CA ASP A 287 8.99 15.17 -20.21
C ASP A 287 9.63 14.23 -19.18
N GLY A 288 8.89 13.87 -18.12
CA GLY A 288 9.38 13.08 -16.99
C GLY A 288 9.67 13.93 -15.74
N ALA A 289 10.06 13.23 -14.66
CA ALA A 289 10.38 13.86 -13.38
C ALA A 289 11.70 14.65 -13.45
N PRO A 290 11.84 15.74 -12.67
CA PRO A 290 13.14 16.36 -12.44
C PRO A 290 14.07 15.41 -11.69
N SER A 291 15.38 15.63 -11.81
CA SER A 291 16.37 15.01 -10.92
C SER A 291 16.19 15.56 -9.51
N LEU A 292 16.07 14.65 -8.54
CA LEU A 292 15.89 14.93 -7.12
C LEU A 292 17.00 14.30 -6.26
N ARG A 293 17.96 13.57 -6.83
CA ARG A 293 19.05 12.90 -6.09
C ARG A 293 19.85 13.83 -5.18
N LYS A 294 19.95 15.11 -5.54
CA LYS A 294 20.68 16.14 -4.77
C LYS A 294 19.74 17.13 -4.06
N ALA A 295 18.44 16.86 -4.04
CA ALA A 295 17.48 17.65 -3.31
C ALA A 295 17.45 17.20 -1.84
N THR A 296 17.24 18.16 -0.95
CA THR A 296 16.85 17.93 0.45
C THR A 296 15.34 18.03 0.56
N SER A 297 14.74 19.04 -0.08
CA SER A 297 13.30 19.23 -0.17
C SER A 297 12.91 19.87 -1.51
N PHE A 298 11.69 19.56 -1.96
CA PHE A 298 11.08 20.16 -3.13
C PHE A 298 9.59 20.42 -2.91
N THR A 299 9.25 21.69 -2.72
CA THR A 299 7.89 22.17 -2.47
C THR A 299 7.40 22.97 -3.67
N VAL A 300 6.21 22.65 -4.19
CA VAL A 300 5.61 23.33 -5.34
C VAL A 300 4.19 23.77 -5.00
N ASP A 301 4.01 25.09 -4.88
CA ASP A 301 2.73 25.78 -4.66
C ASP A 301 2.27 26.47 -5.96
N GLY A 302 1.08 26.11 -6.45
CA GLY A 302 0.52 26.56 -7.73
C GLY A 302 0.83 25.69 -8.96
N ASP A 303 0.39 26.17 -10.13
CA ASP A 303 0.43 25.43 -11.40
C ASP A 303 1.79 25.58 -12.12
N TRP A 304 2.73 24.67 -11.85
CA TRP A 304 4.07 24.65 -12.47
C TRP A 304 4.21 23.46 -13.42
N THR A 305 4.71 23.71 -14.63
CA THR A 305 5.10 22.65 -15.56
C THR A 305 6.62 22.59 -15.69
N PHE A 306 7.19 21.38 -15.71
CA PHE A 306 8.64 21.16 -15.74
C PHE A 306 9.06 20.62 -17.10
N GLY A 307 10.09 21.26 -17.68
CA GLY A 307 10.75 20.75 -18.87
C GLY A 307 11.64 19.54 -18.59
N ARG A 308 12.06 18.88 -19.67
CA ARG A 308 13.06 17.80 -19.64
C ARG A 308 14.32 18.22 -18.88
N GLY A 309 14.90 17.31 -18.08
CA GLY A 309 16.24 17.46 -17.52
C GLY A 309 16.38 18.52 -16.43
N VAL A 310 15.27 19.03 -15.87
CA VAL A 310 15.32 19.92 -14.71
C VAL A 310 16.00 19.21 -13.53
N GLN A 311 16.83 19.94 -12.79
CA GLN A 311 17.54 19.44 -11.62
C GLN A 311 17.18 20.28 -10.39
N VAL A 312 16.88 19.62 -9.27
CA VAL A 312 16.61 20.27 -7.98
C VAL A 312 17.78 19.99 -7.04
N LEU A 313 18.40 21.06 -6.53
CA LEU A 313 19.57 20.97 -5.65
C LEU A 313 19.28 21.65 -4.30
N GLY A 314 19.49 20.90 -3.22
CA GLY A 314 19.23 21.37 -1.85
C GLY A 314 17.74 21.55 -1.58
N GLU A 315 17.38 22.58 -0.84
CA GLU A 315 15.98 22.93 -0.53
C GLU A 315 15.45 23.90 -1.58
N VAL A 316 14.35 23.54 -2.25
CA VAL A 316 13.72 24.39 -3.27
C VAL A 316 12.22 24.52 -2.99
N GLU A 317 11.75 25.76 -2.97
CA GLU A 317 10.33 26.11 -2.88
C GLU A 317 9.96 26.97 -4.09
N LEU A 318 8.90 26.57 -4.79
CA LEU A 318 8.30 27.31 -5.90
C LEU A 318 6.90 27.73 -5.51
N ALA A 319 6.54 29.00 -5.71
CA ALA A 319 5.20 29.51 -5.44
C ALA A 319 4.73 30.45 -6.55
N SER A 320 3.54 30.24 -7.10
CA SER A 320 2.92 31.19 -8.02
C SER A 320 1.41 31.11 -7.99
N THR A 321 0.75 32.27 -8.13
CA THR A 321 -0.71 32.36 -8.30
C THR A 321 -1.15 32.23 -9.76
N SER A 322 -0.20 32.08 -10.68
CA SER A 322 -0.43 31.96 -12.12
C SER A 322 0.34 30.77 -12.68
N ALA A 323 -0.09 30.24 -13.81
CA ALA A 323 0.61 29.12 -14.44
C ALA A 323 2.03 29.51 -14.85
N GLN A 324 3.01 28.73 -14.42
CA GLN A 324 4.43 28.91 -14.70
C GLN A 324 5.02 27.69 -15.39
N ARG A 325 6.14 27.90 -16.09
CA ARG A 325 6.89 26.82 -16.72
C ARG A 325 8.38 26.94 -16.42
N VAL A 326 8.94 25.89 -15.82
CA VAL A 326 10.38 25.73 -15.68
C VAL A 326 10.94 25.25 -17.02
N ALA A 327 11.93 25.99 -17.53
CA ALA A 327 12.60 25.64 -18.78
C ALA A 327 13.32 24.28 -18.64
N GLY A 328 13.45 23.54 -19.75
CA GLY A 328 14.25 22.32 -19.75
C GLY A 328 15.71 22.58 -19.41
N GLU A 329 16.37 21.60 -18.80
CA GLU A 329 17.76 21.64 -18.31
C GLU A 329 18.01 22.72 -17.24
N ALA A 330 16.97 23.36 -16.69
CA ALA A 330 17.12 24.33 -15.63
C ALA A 330 17.61 23.66 -14.34
N VAL A 331 18.48 24.37 -13.62
CA VAL A 331 18.94 23.97 -12.28
C VAL A 331 18.26 24.88 -11.26
N LEU A 332 17.42 24.29 -10.42
CA LEU A 332 16.73 24.98 -9.33
C LEU A 332 17.55 24.85 -8.06
N THR A 333 17.82 25.99 -7.42
CA THR A 333 18.53 26.11 -6.14
C THR A 333 17.74 27.06 -5.23
N GLY A 334 17.87 26.93 -3.90
CA GLY A 334 17.06 27.58 -2.86
C GLY A 334 16.97 29.11 -2.76
N GLU A 335 17.19 29.84 -3.85
CA GLU A 335 16.86 31.26 -3.97
C GLU A 335 16.20 31.55 -5.33
N THR A 336 14.88 31.35 -5.44
CA THR A 336 14.07 32.12 -6.41
C THR A 336 12.66 32.32 -5.87
N GLY A 337 12.55 33.17 -4.85
CA GLY A 337 11.40 34.06 -4.73
C GLY A 337 11.64 35.27 -5.63
N ALA A 338 10.96 35.34 -6.76
CA ALA A 338 10.83 36.53 -7.59
C ALA A 338 9.42 36.57 -8.20
#